data_AF-A0A0F3IDY3-F1
#
_entry.id   AF-A0A0F3IDY3-F1
#
_cell.length_a   1.000
_cell.length_b   1.000
_cell.length_c   1.000
_cell.angle_alpha   90.00
_cell.angle_beta   90.00
_cell.angle_gamma   90.00
#
_symmetry.space_group_name_H-M   'P 1'
#
loop_
_entity.id
_entity.type
_entity.pdbx_description
1 polymer ?
#
loop_
_entity_poly.entity_id
_entity_poly.type
_entity_poly.pdbx_seq_one_letter_code
_entity_poly.pdbx_strand_id
1 'polypeptide(L)'
;MGDHTHVVKDGGRMPSVLSLRETSETQSKPSYFRGQCWGALGVLVGSLNACFCLPLTLQIHLGFQHLGEQTPTLTLSERLVTMALEFARTYERSSWLILDAFFASELVFRLARSVWSVTLKQPYLHIITRAKKKLCGLLPAHDCGTEATWATRQIRYQGGVVGGL
;
A
#
# COMPACT_ATOMS: atom_id res chain seq x y z
N MET A 1 5.67 7.84 -0.36
CA MET A 1 4.20 7.98 -0.19
C MET A 1 3.54 7.27 -1.35
N GLY A 2 2.46 6.54 -1.11
CA GLY A 2 1.73 5.88 -2.19
C GLY A 2 0.23 5.81 -1.95
N ASP A 3 -0.54 5.89 -3.02
CA ASP A 3 -2.00 5.75 -2.98
C ASP A 3 -2.56 5.25 -4.34
N HIS A 4 -3.81 4.78 -4.32
CA HIS A 4 -4.59 4.53 -5.53
C HIS A 4 -5.58 5.67 -5.76
N THR A 5 -5.49 6.30 -6.92
CA THR A 5 -6.44 7.33 -7.35
C THR A 5 -7.31 6.81 -8.47
N HIS A 6 -8.61 6.99 -8.34
CA HIS A 6 -9.58 6.72 -9.39
C HIS A 6 -9.91 8.00 -10.14
N VAL A 7 -9.76 7.99 -11.46
CA VAL A 7 -10.04 9.13 -12.34
C VAL A 7 -11.22 8.79 -13.22
N VAL A 8 -12.30 9.57 -13.13
CA VAL A 8 -13.49 9.41 -13.97
C VAL A 8 -13.15 9.75 -15.41
N LYS A 9 -13.61 8.92 -16.35
CA LYS A 9 -13.46 9.12 -17.79
C LYS A 9 -14.70 8.63 -18.53
N ASP A 10 -15.25 9.48 -19.39
CA ASP A 10 -16.42 9.15 -20.23
C ASP A 10 -16.09 8.39 -21.52
N GLY A 11 -14.80 8.21 -21.82
CA GLY A 11 -14.34 7.52 -23.03
C GLY A 11 -14.57 6.00 -22.97
N GLY A 12 -15.75 5.52 -23.41
CA GLY A 12 -16.08 4.09 -23.43
C GLY A 12 -15.21 3.21 -24.34
N ARG A 13 -14.42 3.82 -25.23
CA ARG A 13 -13.43 3.14 -26.08
C ARG A 13 -11.98 3.44 -25.67
N MET A 14 -11.79 4.22 -24.61
CA MET A 14 -10.45 4.54 -24.13
C MET A 14 -9.86 3.32 -23.42
N PRO A 15 -8.61 2.94 -23.71
CA PRO A 15 -8.00 1.79 -23.07
C PRO A 15 -7.95 1.97 -21.55
N SER A 16 -8.08 0.84 -20.87
CA SER A 16 -8.05 0.74 -19.41
C SER A 16 -9.17 1.47 -18.65
N VAL A 17 -10.17 2.01 -19.34
CA VAL A 17 -11.40 2.52 -18.71
C VAL A 17 -12.30 1.35 -18.35
N LEU A 18 -12.69 1.27 -17.08
CA LEU A 18 -13.57 0.24 -16.55
C LEU A 18 -14.71 0.86 -15.74
N SER A 19 -15.81 0.11 -15.61
CA SER A 19 -16.83 0.43 -14.62
C SER A 19 -16.31 0.07 -13.23
N LEU A 20 -16.03 1.10 -12.42
CA LEU A 20 -15.52 0.98 -11.06
C LEU A 20 -16.66 1.21 -10.08
N ARG A 21 -16.70 0.40 -9.02
CA ARG A 21 -17.63 0.59 -7.92
C ARG A 21 -17.08 1.63 -6.97
N GLU A 22 -17.91 2.57 -6.58
CA GLU A 22 -17.56 3.51 -5.53
C GLU A 22 -17.63 2.82 -4.16
N THR A 23 -16.51 2.84 -3.45
CA THR A 23 -16.39 2.28 -2.09
C THR A 23 -16.27 3.36 -1.02
N SER A 24 -16.24 4.65 -1.40
CA SER A 24 -16.34 5.77 -0.46
C SER A 24 -17.72 5.81 0.17
N GLU A 25 -17.75 5.81 1.50
CA GLU A 25 -18.96 5.94 2.32
C GLU A 25 -19.53 7.38 2.30
N THR A 26 -18.78 8.34 1.74
CA THR A 26 -19.17 9.74 1.60
C THR A 26 -20.07 9.96 0.37
N GLN A 27 -21.36 9.97 0.67
CA GLN A 27 -22.52 10.16 -0.18
C GLN A 27 -22.47 11.44 -1.04
N SER A 28 -22.27 11.28 -2.35
CA SER A 28 -22.71 12.23 -3.41
C SER A 28 -22.40 11.72 -4.82
N LYS A 29 -21.53 10.72 -4.96
CA LYS A 29 -21.17 10.14 -6.26
C LYS A 29 -22.02 8.91 -6.61
N PRO A 30 -22.23 8.64 -7.90
CA PRO A 30 -22.97 7.47 -8.37
C PRO A 30 -22.29 6.16 -7.92
N SER A 31 -23.09 5.13 -7.62
CA SER A 31 -22.61 3.83 -7.12
C SER A 31 -21.60 3.14 -8.03
N TYR A 32 -21.66 3.45 -9.33
CA TYR A 32 -20.70 3.05 -10.34
C TYR A 32 -20.32 4.25 -11.20
N PHE A 33 -19.05 4.36 -11.52
CA PHE A 33 -18.54 5.33 -12.49
C PHE A 33 -17.58 4.64 -13.45
N ARG A 34 -17.44 5.19 -14.66
CA ARG A 34 -16.41 4.75 -15.60
C ARG A 34 -15.14 5.54 -15.37
N GLY A 35 -14.02 4.85 -15.27
CA GLY A 35 -12.76 5.50 -15.00
C GLY A 35 -11.55 4.58 -15.07
N GLN A 36 -10.39 5.17 -14.80
CA GLN A 36 -9.11 4.48 -14.69
C GLN A 36 -8.68 4.47 -13.22
N CYS A 37 -8.09 3.36 -12.78
CA CYS A 37 -7.42 3.28 -11.48
C CYS A 37 -5.92 3.45 -11.69
N TRP A 38 -5.35 4.46 -11.06
CA TRP A 38 -3.94 4.79 -11.10
C TRP A 38 -3.29 4.48 -9.75
N GLY A 39 -2.18 3.76 -9.76
CA GLY A 39 -1.25 3.73 -8.64
C GLY A 39 -0.28 4.90 -8.75
N ALA A 40 -0.19 5.69 -7.69
CA ALA A 40 0.70 6.83 -7.62
C ALA A 40 1.74 6.61 -6.53
N LEU A 41 3.01 6.79 -6.85
CA LEU A 41 4.09 6.91 -5.88
C LEU A 41 4.71 8.30 -5.94
N GLY A 42 4.99 8.84 -4.77
CA GLY A 42 5.71 10.09 -4.61
C GLY A 42 6.80 10.00 -3.55
N VAL A 43 7.87 10.76 -3.74
CA VAL A 43 8.96 10.90 -2.80
C VAL A 43 8.77 12.16 -1.98
N LEU A 44 8.93 12.01 -0.68
CA LEU A 44 8.86 13.10 0.26
C LEU A 44 10.24 13.80 0.31
N VAL A 45 10.26 15.10 0.05
CA VAL A 45 11.47 15.94 0.05
C VAL A 45 11.22 17.20 0.86
N GLY A 46 12.29 17.78 1.40
CA GLY A 46 12.25 18.98 2.22
C GLY A 46 12.66 18.70 3.66
N SER A 47 12.15 19.50 4.58
CA SER A 47 12.42 19.41 6.01
C SER A 47 11.16 19.04 6.79
N LEU A 48 11.30 18.77 8.09
CA LEU A 48 10.15 18.53 8.97
C LEU A 48 9.19 19.74 9.03
N ASN A 49 9.71 20.95 8.85
CA ASN A 49 8.90 22.19 8.89
C ASN A 49 8.26 22.53 7.54
N ALA A 50 8.83 22.05 6.43
CA ALA A 50 8.35 22.31 5.09
C ALA A 50 8.62 21.09 4.21
N CYS A 51 7.56 20.31 3.98
CA CYS A 51 7.64 19.02 3.31
C CYS A 51 6.82 19.04 2.03
N PHE A 52 7.41 18.55 0.94
CA PHE A 52 6.81 18.49 -0.38
C PHE A 52 6.85 17.06 -0.90
N CYS A 53 5.83 16.68 -1.65
CA CYS A 53 5.78 15.38 -2.33
C CYS A 53 6.06 15.58 -3.81
N LEU A 54 7.16 15.01 -4.30
CA LEU A 54 7.45 14.97 -5.73
C LEU A 54 6.86 13.69 -6.32
N PRO A 55 6.09 13.78 -7.43
CA PRO A 55 5.58 12.59 -8.10
C PRO A 55 6.75 11.79 -8.66
N LEU A 56 6.82 10.51 -8.31
CA LEU A 56 7.88 9.63 -8.78
C LEU A 56 7.42 8.78 -9.96
N THR A 57 6.26 8.13 -9.82
CA THR A 57 5.69 7.30 -10.88
C THR A 57 4.18 7.22 -10.74
N LEU A 58 3.52 7.12 -11.88
CA LEU A 58 2.08 6.98 -12.03
C LEU A 58 1.82 5.88 -13.05
N GLN A 59 1.16 4.81 -12.62
CA GLN A 59 0.86 3.67 -13.48
C GLN A 59 -0.62 3.30 -13.42
N ILE A 60 -1.17 2.90 -14.57
CA ILE A 60 -2.53 2.36 -14.63
C ILE A 60 -2.49 0.96 -14.01
N HIS A 61 -3.38 0.68 -13.06
CA HIS A 61 -3.41 -0.57 -12.30
C HIS A 61 -4.59 -1.48 -12.63
N LEU A 62 -5.52 -1.07 -13.49
CA LEU A 62 -6.62 -1.91 -13.97
C LEU A 62 -6.84 -1.75 -15.48
N GLY A 63 -7.64 -2.63 -16.05
CA GLY A 63 -8.16 -2.44 -17.41
C GLY A 63 -7.26 -2.93 -18.54
N PHE A 64 -6.24 -3.73 -18.20
CA PHE A 64 -5.29 -4.39 -19.10
C PHE A 64 -5.93 -5.32 -20.14
N GLN A 65 -7.15 -5.81 -19.90
CA GLN A 65 -7.89 -6.62 -20.88
C GLN A 65 -8.10 -5.86 -22.20
N HIS A 66 -8.27 -4.54 -22.16
CA HIS A 66 -8.38 -3.71 -23.36
C HIS A 66 -7.07 -3.59 -24.14
N LEU A 67 -5.94 -3.91 -23.52
CA LEU A 67 -4.60 -3.87 -24.12
C LEU A 67 -4.19 -5.25 -24.68
N GLY A 68 -5.04 -6.28 -24.56
CA GLY A 68 -4.69 -7.65 -24.94
C GLY A 68 -3.69 -8.32 -24.00
N GLU A 69 -3.37 -7.68 -22.87
CA GLU A 69 -2.48 -8.22 -21.85
C GLU A 69 -3.23 -9.17 -20.91
N GLN A 70 -2.53 -10.19 -20.42
CA GLN A 70 -3.09 -11.06 -19.39
C GLN A 70 -3.40 -10.24 -18.14
N THR A 71 -4.60 -10.42 -17.57
CA THR A 71 -4.97 -9.77 -16.31
C THR A 71 -3.94 -10.11 -15.24
N PRO A 72 -3.24 -9.11 -14.67
CA PRO A 72 -2.16 -9.44 -13.76
C PRO A 72 -2.73 -10.05 -12.48
N THR A 73 -2.09 -11.12 -12.00
CA THR A 73 -2.51 -11.90 -10.83
C THR A 73 -2.43 -11.11 -9.52
N LEU A 74 -1.60 -10.07 -9.50
CA LEU A 74 -1.40 -9.20 -8.35
C LEU A 74 -2.61 -8.30 -8.10
N THR A 75 -2.97 -8.19 -6.82
CA THR A 75 -3.96 -7.22 -6.33
C THR A 75 -3.49 -5.78 -6.55
N LEU A 76 -4.42 -4.82 -6.46
CA LEU A 76 -4.11 -3.39 -6.57
C LEU A 76 -3.00 -2.97 -5.60
N SER A 77 -3.13 -3.36 -4.33
CA SER A 77 -2.17 -3.03 -3.28
C SER A 77 -0.79 -3.64 -3.55
N GLU A 78 -0.74 -4.90 -4.00
CA GLU A 78 0.52 -5.54 -4.37
C GLU A 78 1.20 -4.80 -5.51
N ARG A 79 0.49 -4.35 -6.54
CA ARG A 79 1.09 -3.60 -7.66
C ARG A 79 1.76 -2.31 -7.22
N LEU A 80 1.12 -1.55 -6.32
CA LEU A 80 1.70 -0.32 -5.78
C LEU A 80 2.98 -0.61 -4.99
N VAL A 81 2.99 -1.69 -4.20
CA VAL A 81 4.17 -2.13 -3.45
C VAL A 81 5.26 -2.64 -4.39
N THR A 82 4.91 -3.35 -5.46
CA THR A 82 5.85 -3.78 -6.50
C THR A 82 6.54 -2.59 -7.14
N MET A 83 5.79 -1.54 -7.52
CA MET A 83 6.39 -0.30 -8.06
C MET A 83 7.40 0.31 -7.08
N ALA A 84 7.10 0.29 -5.77
CA ALA A 84 8.00 0.84 -4.76
C ALA A 84 9.23 -0.05 -4.54
N LEU A 85 9.08 -1.37 -4.60
CA LEU A 85 10.18 -2.33 -4.53
C LEU A 85 11.09 -2.22 -5.73
N GLU A 86 10.54 -2.10 -6.94
CA GLU A 86 11.29 -1.87 -8.17
C GLU A 86 12.13 -0.61 -8.06
N PHE A 87 11.52 0.50 -7.61
CA PHE A 87 12.26 1.73 -7.34
C PHE A 87 13.39 1.50 -6.33
N ALA A 88 13.11 0.94 -5.15
CA ALA A 88 14.12 0.69 -4.11
C ALA A 88 15.29 -0.18 -4.61
N ARG A 89 14.98 -1.19 -5.43
CA ARG A 89 15.95 -2.10 -6.03
C ARG A 89 16.79 -1.41 -7.11
N THR A 90 16.18 -0.68 -8.03
CA THR A 90 16.87 0.00 -9.13
C THR A 90 17.90 1.00 -8.62
N TYR A 91 17.62 1.67 -7.51
CA TYR A 91 18.53 2.65 -6.89
C TYR A 91 19.37 2.07 -5.76
N GLU A 92 19.23 0.77 -5.46
CA GLU A 92 19.93 0.06 -4.38
C GLU A 92 19.83 0.76 -3.01
N ARG A 93 18.68 1.35 -2.69
CA ARG A 93 18.44 2.03 -1.42
C ARG A 93 17.26 1.44 -0.67
N SER A 94 17.45 1.24 0.64
CA SER A 94 16.32 0.96 1.52
C SER A 94 15.43 2.20 1.62
N SER A 95 14.12 1.99 1.55
CA SER A 95 13.13 3.07 1.49
C SER A 95 11.95 2.83 2.44
N TRP A 96 11.38 3.93 2.93
CA TRP A 96 10.18 3.92 3.76
C TRP A 96 8.96 4.25 2.89
N LEU A 97 8.03 3.31 2.80
CA LEU A 97 6.77 3.46 2.09
C LEU A 97 5.63 3.72 3.07
N ILE A 98 5.08 4.92 2.98
CA ILE A 98 3.94 5.34 3.79
C ILE A 98 2.66 5.15 2.96
N LEU A 99 1.71 4.40 3.53
CA LEU A 99 0.43 4.00 2.91
C LEU A 99 -0.73 4.19 3.89
N ASP A 100 -1.95 4.36 3.39
CA ASP A 100 -3.16 4.38 4.25
C ASP A 100 -3.53 2.97 4.78
N ALA A 101 -4.43 2.92 5.77
CA ALA A 101 -4.95 1.70 6.41
C ALA A 101 -5.59 0.71 5.42
N PHE A 102 -6.03 1.17 4.24
CA PHE A 102 -6.51 0.29 3.18
C PHE A 102 -5.46 -0.75 2.77
N PHE A 103 -4.18 -0.38 2.83
CA PHE A 103 -3.05 -1.22 2.44
C PHE A 103 -2.55 -2.14 3.56
N ALA A 104 -3.15 -2.08 4.75
CA ALA A 104 -2.81 -2.96 5.87
C ALA A 104 -3.37 -4.39 5.64
N SER A 105 -2.78 -5.12 4.68
CA SER A 105 -3.13 -6.50 4.33
C SER A 105 -1.92 -7.42 4.37
N GLU A 106 -2.14 -8.72 4.60
CA GLU A 106 -1.07 -9.73 4.66
C GLU A 106 -0.22 -9.74 3.39
N LEU A 107 -0.87 -9.64 2.22
CA LEU A 107 -0.20 -9.69 0.92
C LEU A 107 0.83 -8.56 0.76
N VAL A 108 0.49 -7.34 1.19
CA VAL A 108 1.37 -6.17 1.16
C VAL A 108 2.61 -6.41 2.02
N PHE A 109 2.43 -6.87 3.26
CA PHE A 109 3.56 -7.12 4.16
C PHE A 109 4.43 -8.30 3.72
N ARG A 110 3.82 -9.38 3.22
CA ARG A 110 4.53 -10.54 2.69
C ARG A 110 5.37 -10.16 1.47
N LEU A 111 4.82 -9.33 0.58
CA LEU A 111 5.52 -8.83 -0.59
C LEU A 111 6.69 -7.92 -0.19
N ALA A 112 6.52 -7.00 0.75
CA ALA A 112 7.61 -6.16 1.24
C ALA A 112 8.76 -6.98 1.86
N ARG A 113 8.42 -8.06 2.60
CA ARG A 113 9.42 -8.97 3.20
C ARG A 113 10.11 -9.89 2.17
N SER A 114 9.54 -10.05 0.98
CA SER A 114 10.07 -10.98 -0.04
C SER A 114 11.44 -10.58 -0.59
N VAL A 115 11.81 -9.30 -0.47
CA VAL A 115 13.07 -8.77 -1.01
C VAL A 115 13.96 -8.25 0.12
N TRP A 116 15.07 -8.93 0.35
CA TRP A 116 16.06 -8.59 1.36
C TRP A 116 17.38 -8.14 0.71
N SER A 117 17.98 -7.06 1.21
CA SER A 117 19.30 -6.62 0.74
C SER A 117 20.40 -7.30 1.56
N VAL A 118 21.22 -8.11 0.90
CA VAL A 118 22.39 -8.76 1.53
C VAL A 118 23.44 -7.70 1.90
N THR A 119 23.69 -6.74 1.01
CA THR A 119 24.68 -5.67 1.20
C THR A 119 24.32 -4.76 2.37
N LEU A 120 23.06 -4.30 2.43
CA LEU A 120 22.60 -3.39 3.48
C LEU A 120 22.20 -4.11 4.77
N LYS A 121 22.15 -5.46 4.76
CA LYS A 121 21.69 -6.31 5.86
C LYS A 121 20.32 -5.89 6.42
N GLN A 122 19.42 -5.44 5.54
CA GLN A 122 18.09 -4.93 5.89
C GLN A 122 17.12 -5.11 4.71
N PRO A 123 15.79 -5.02 4.90
CA PRO A 123 14.85 -5.11 3.80
C PRO A 123 14.92 -3.85 2.91
N TYR A 124 14.60 -3.99 1.63
CA TYR A 124 14.56 -2.85 0.70
C TYR A 124 13.40 -1.90 0.97
N LEU A 125 12.33 -2.39 1.59
CA LEU A 125 11.12 -1.63 1.82
C LEU A 125 10.63 -1.80 3.25
N HIS A 126 10.51 -0.68 3.95
CA HIS A 126 9.85 -0.58 5.24
C HIS A 126 8.49 0.06 5.06
N ILE A 127 7.41 -0.59 5.51
CA ILE A 127 6.06 -0.07 5.35
C ILE A 127 5.56 0.56 6.64
N ILE A 128 5.11 1.80 6.54
CA ILE A 128 4.36 2.50 7.59
C ILE A 128 2.93 2.65 7.09
N THR A 129 1.98 2.10 7.83
CA THR A 129 0.56 2.24 7.53
C THR A 129 -0.23 2.38 8.81
N ARG A 130 -1.39 3.06 8.74
CA ARG A 130 -2.31 3.13 9.86
C ARG A 130 -2.92 1.75 10.10
N ALA A 131 -3.01 1.34 11.36
CA ALA A 131 -3.68 0.09 11.70
C ALA A 131 -5.17 0.13 11.32
N LYS A 132 -5.68 -0.98 10.79
CA LYS A 132 -7.12 -1.19 10.61
C LYS A 132 -7.76 -1.51 11.97
N LYS A 133 -9.05 -1.14 12.17
CA LYS A 133 -9.80 -1.35 13.43
C LYS A 133 -9.69 -2.78 14.01
N LYS A 134 -9.47 -3.79 13.16
CA LYS A 134 -9.14 -5.16 13.56
C LYS A 134 -7.89 -5.59 12.79
N LEU A 135 -6.76 -5.68 13.48
CA LEU A 135 -5.52 -6.23 12.95
C LEU A 135 -5.02 -7.27 13.96
N CYS A 136 -4.88 -8.52 13.53
CA CYS A 136 -4.28 -9.58 14.33
C CYS A 136 -2.86 -9.82 13.80
N GLY A 137 -1.85 -9.48 14.60
CA GLY A 137 -0.47 -9.87 14.33
C GLY A 137 -0.17 -11.17 15.06
N LEU A 138 0.33 -12.18 14.35
CA LEU A 138 1.05 -13.28 14.98
C LEU A 138 2.49 -12.81 15.13
N LEU A 139 2.93 -12.59 16.37
CA LEU A 139 4.36 -12.50 16.62
C LEU A 139 4.94 -13.88 16.29
N PRO A 140 5.91 -13.98 15.34
CA PRO A 140 6.62 -15.23 15.20
C PRO A 140 7.20 -15.56 16.57
N ALA A 141 7.03 -16.81 17.01
CA ALA A 141 7.70 -17.27 18.21
C ALA A 141 9.17 -16.90 18.05
N HIS A 142 9.72 -16.17 19.03
CA HIS A 142 11.16 -16.09 19.15
C HIS A 142 11.63 -17.55 19.16
N ASP A 143 12.62 -17.90 18.34
CA ASP A 143 13.31 -19.20 18.44
C ASP A 143 14.06 -19.22 19.78
N CYS A 144 13.29 -19.38 20.86
CA CYS A 144 13.73 -19.65 22.19
C CYS A 144 13.62 -21.16 22.30
N GLY A 145 14.75 -21.84 22.24
CA GLY A 145 14.81 -23.25 22.57
C GLY A 145 14.08 -23.47 23.90
N THR A 146 13.27 -24.54 23.93
CA THR A 146 12.54 -25.10 25.09
C THR A 146 11.15 -24.52 25.38
N GLU A 147 10.15 -25.41 25.19
CA GLU A 147 8.74 -25.38 25.57
C GLU A 147 7.83 -24.22 25.09
N ALA A 148 7.03 -24.55 24.07
CA ALA A 148 5.94 -23.74 23.54
C ALA A 148 4.80 -23.58 24.59
N THR A 149 4.84 -22.48 25.34
CA THR A 149 3.67 -21.96 26.06
C THR A 149 2.92 -20.98 25.15
N TRP A 150 1.70 -21.37 24.77
CA TRP A 150 0.81 -20.57 23.93
C TRP A 150 0.28 -19.38 24.74
N ALA A 151 0.89 -18.20 24.62
CA ALA A 151 0.32 -16.97 25.19
C ALA A 151 -0.14 -16.05 24.05
N THR A 152 -1.44 -16.06 23.75
CA THR A 152 -2.06 -15.10 22.83
C THR A 152 -2.07 -13.71 23.46
N ARG A 153 -1.00 -12.94 23.28
CA ARG A 153 -0.95 -11.53 23.72
C ARG A 153 -1.68 -10.66 22.70
N GLN A 154 -2.94 -10.32 22.97
CA GLN A 154 -3.64 -9.28 22.22
C GLN A 154 -3.05 -7.91 22.57
N ILE A 155 -2.53 -7.20 21.58
CA ILE A 155 -2.14 -5.80 21.73
C ILE A 155 -3.39 -4.94 21.58
N ARG A 156 -3.94 -4.42 22.70
CA ARG A 156 -4.98 -3.39 22.69
C ARG A 156 -4.33 -2.03 22.40
N TYR A 157 -4.69 -1.43 21.27
CA TYR A 157 -4.44 -0.02 21.01
C TYR A 157 -5.42 0.81 21.85
N GLN A 158 -4.95 1.46 22.92
CA GLN A 158 -5.74 2.46 23.65
C GLN A 158 -5.53 3.82 22.99
N GLY A 159 -6.53 4.30 22.25
CA GLY A 159 -6.54 5.66 21.73
C GLY A 159 -6.75 6.65 22.87
N GLY A 160 -5.69 7.37 23.27
CA GLY A 160 -5.77 8.46 24.23
C GLY A 160 -6.27 9.73 23.56
N VAL A 161 -7.46 10.18 23.98
CA VAL A 161 -7.95 11.55 23.77
C VAL A 161 -7.11 12.48 24.66
N VAL A 162 -6.39 13.42 24.06
CA VAL A 162 -5.77 14.52 24.81
C VAL A 162 -6.78 15.66 24.84
N GLY A 163 -7.44 15.84 25.97
CA GLY A 163 -8.32 16.97 26.26
C GLY A 163 -8.06 17.47 27.67
N GLY A 164 -7.84 18.79 27.78
CA GLY A 164 -7.98 19.58 29.00
C GLY A 164 -6.75 19.67 29.89
N LEU A 165 -6.06 20.81 29.83
CA LEU A 165 -6.01 21.82 30.89
C LEU A 165 -5.60 23.16 30.29
#